data_AF-A0A3D8Q1K0-F1
#
_entry.id   AF-A0A3D8Q1K0-F1
#
_cell.length_a   1.000
_cell.length_b   1.000
_cell.length_c   1.000
_cell.angle_alpha   90.00
_cell.angle_beta   90.00
_cell.angle_gamma   90.00
#
_symmetry.space_group_name_H-M   'P 1'
#
loop_
_entity.id
_entity.type
_entity.pdbx_description
1 polymer ?
#
loop_
_entity_poly.entity_id
_entity_poly.type
_entity_poly.pdbx_seq_one_letter_code
_entity_poly.pdbx_strand_id
1 'polypeptide(L)'
;MKYLFHFLTIYKKEVHINQVVGMKFKRVGWAKKSVIVQINKGFNFRIANFHPEQIYNGLIDFAAKYEIPISNPELFNFREIK
;
A
#
# COMPACT_ATOMS: atom_id res chain seq x y z
N MET A 1 -1.61 33.23 10.83
CA MET A 1 -2.29 32.28 9.90
C MET A 1 -2.31 30.91 10.55
N LYS A 2 -3.49 30.36 10.81
CA LYS A 2 -3.68 29.08 11.51
C LYS A 2 -3.97 28.02 10.45
N TYR A 3 -2.99 27.16 10.14
CA TYR A 3 -3.21 26.05 9.21
C TYR A 3 -4.15 25.05 9.89
N LEU A 4 -5.42 25.10 9.53
CA LEU A 4 -6.43 24.14 9.97
C LEU A 4 -6.24 22.86 9.15
N PHE A 5 -5.30 22.00 9.54
CA PHE A 5 -5.23 20.64 9.01
C PHE A 5 -6.48 19.89 9.50
N HIS A 6 -7.52 19.86 8.68
CA HIS A 6 -8.70 19.04 8.92
C HIS A 6 -8.26 17.56 8.92
N PHE A 7 -8.25 16.93 10.09
CA PHE A 7 -8.17 15.48 10.23
C PHE A 7 -9.51 14.87 9.79
N LEU A 8 -9.77 14.87 8.48
CA LEU A 8 -10.93 14.17 7.92
C LEU A 8 -10.68 12.67 8.06
N THR A 9 -11.32 12.06 9.06
CA THR A 9 -11.32 10.61 9.24
C THR A 9 -12.13 9.97 8.13
N ILE A 10 -11.45 9.31 7.20
CA ILE A 10 -12.09 8.55 6.13
C ILE A 10 -12.33 7.12 6.66
N TYR A 11 -13.57 6.79 6.99
CA TYR A 11 -13.94 5.47 7.50
C TYR A 11 -13.94 4.38 6.43
N LYS A 12 -14.29 4.73 5.18
CA LYS A 12 -14.29 3.81 4.03
C LYS A 12 -13.73 4.51 2.80
N LYS A 13 -12.85 3.82 2.10
CA LYS A 13 -12.35 4.20 0.77
C LYS A 13 -12.44 3.00 -0.15
N GLU A 14 -13.05 3.20 -1.31
CA GLU A 14 -13.19 2.18 -2.35
C GLU A 14 -12.48 2.68 -3.60
N VAL A 15 -11.69 1.80 -4.23
CA VAL A 15 -10.85 2.14 -5.39
C VAL A 15 -10.96 0.98 -6.37
N HIS A 16 -11.28 1.31 -7.62
CA HIS A 16 -11.31 0.30 -8.67
C HIS A 16 -9.88 -0.09 -9.08
N ILE A 17 -9.67 -1.36 -9.44
CA ILE A 17 -8.32 -1.88 -9.77
C ILE A 17 -7.63 -1.06 -10.87
N ASN A 18 -8.37 -0.66 -11.92
CA ASN A 18 -7.86 0.18 -13.03
C ASN A 18 -7.35 1.58 -12.60
N GLN A 19 -7.63 2.00 -11.36
CA GLN A 19 -7.12 3.24 -10.81
C GLN A 19 -5.80 3.04 -10.05
N VAL A 20 -5.46 1.81 -9.66
CA VAL A 20 -4.25 1.46 -8.92
C VAL A 20 -3.08 1.33 -9.90
N VAL A 21 -2.05 2.15 -9.70
CA VAL A 21 -0.86 2.19 -10.56
C VAL A 21 0.31 1.45 -9.92
N GLY A 22 0.27 1.26 -8.60
CA GLY A 22 1.32 0.55 -7.89
C GLY A 22 1.09 0.48 -6.39
N MET A 23 1.88 -0.34 -5.71
CA MET A 23 1.88 -0.46 -4.26
C MET A 23 3.30 -0.39 -3.70
N LYS A 24 3.52 0.51 -2.74
CA LYS A 24 4.81 0.64 -2.05
C LYS A 24 4.72 0.02 -0.68
N PHE A 25 5.36 -1.13 -0.50
CA PHE A 25 5.41 -1.82 0.78
C PHE A 25 6.57 -1.24 1.60
N LYS A 26 6.33 -0.92 2.87
CA LYS A 26 7.33 -0.27 3.73
C LYS A 26 6.97 -0.33 5.20
N ARG A 27 7.91 0.00 6.08
CA ARG A 27 7.67 0.10 7.52
C ARG A 27 7.26 1.51 7.95
N VAL A 28 6.43 1.60 8.99
CA VAL A 28 6.15 2.80 9.78
C VAL A 28 7.05 2.74 11.00
N GLY A 29 8.01 3.66 11.08
CA GLY A 29 9.10 3.51 12.04
C GLY A 29 9.83 2.17 11.82
N TRP A 30 10.21 1.51 12.90
CA TRP A 30 11.03 0.29 12.86
C TRP A 30 10.23 -1.01 12.83
N ALA A 31 8.99 -1.01 13.33
CA ALA A 31 8.29 -2.26 13.63
C ALA A 31 7.07 -2.55 12.73
N LYS A 32 6.31 -1.52 12.34
CA LYS A 32 4.96 -1.75 11.78
C LYS A 32 4.97 -1.80 10.26
N LYS A 33 4.46 -2.87 9.67
CA LYS A 33 4.24 -2.96 8.23
C LYS A 33 3.21 -1.91 7.76
N SER A 34 3.42 -1.37 6.56
CA SER A 34 2.51 -0.45 5.88
C SER A 34 2.61 -0.58 4.37
N VAL A 35 1.56 -0.15 3.68
CA VAL A 35 1.49 -0.12 2.23
C VAL A 35 0.97 1.25 1.81
N ILE A 36 1.64 1.90 0.86
CA ILE A 36 1.08 3.04 0.14
C ILE A 36 0.54 2.55 -1.19
N VAL A 37 -0.76 2.70 -1.38
CA VAL A 37 -1.44 2.44 -2.64
C VAL A 37 -1.36 3.71 -3.48
N GLN A 38 -0.73 3.59 -4.65
CA GLN A 38 -0.59 4.66 -5.62
C GLN A 38 -1.74 4.58 -6.62
N ILE A 39 -2.44 5.69 -6.81
CA ILE A 39 -3.59 5.75 -7.72
C ILE A 39 -3.39 6.85 -8.78
N ASN A 40 -3.92 6.65 -10.00
CA ASN A 40 -3.78 7.60 -11.11
C ASN A 40 -4.68 8.83 -10.99
N LYS A 41 -5.77 8.74 -10.22
CA LYS A 41 -6.76 9.80 -10.04
C LYS A 41 -7.03 10.01 -8.55
N GLY A 42 -6.70 11.19 -8.03
CA GLY A 42 -6.91 11.57 -6.63
C GLY A 42 -5.67 11.33 -5.75
N PHE A 43 -5.90 11.18 -4.45
CA PHE A 43 -4.83 11.08 -3.46
C PHE A 43 -4.43 9.63 -3.17
N ASN A 44 -3.12 9.36 -3.26
CA ASN A 44 -2.51 8.15 -2.74
C ASN A 44 -2.89 7.98 -1.26
N PHE A 45 -3.09 6.74 -0.85
CA PHE A 45 -3.48 6.44 0.52
C PHE A 45 -2.61 5.35 1.11
N ARG A 46 -2.53 5.37 2.44
CA ARG A 46 -1.70 4.45 3.21
C ARG A 46 -2.59 3.52 4.01
N ILE A 47 -2.26 2.25 3.97
CA ILE A 47 -2.80 1.22 4.84
C ILE A 47 -1.70 0.85 5.85
N ALA A 48 -2.01 0.88 7.13
CA ALA A 48 -1.09 0.58 8.22
C ALA A 48 -1.87 -0.02 9.40
N ASN A 49 -1.15 -0.54 10.40
CA ASN A 49 -1.75 -1.25 11.56
C ASN A 49 -2.64 -2.41 11.11
N PHE A 50 -2.13 -3.27 10.22
CA PHE A 50 -2.87 -4.43 9.71
C PHE A 50 -3.36 -5.32 10.85
N HIS A 51 -4.66 -5.61 10.84
CA HIS A 51 -5.28 -6.55 11.74
C HIS A 51 -6.40 -7.31 11.00
N PRO A 52 -6.26 -8.62 10.77
CA PRO A 52 -5.09 -9.46 11.08
C PRO A 52 -3.85 -9.13 10.24
N GLU A 53 -2.65 -9.54 10.71
CA GLU A 53 -1.38 -9.28 9.99
C GLU A 53 -1.36 -9.91 8.59
N GLN A 54 -2.10 -11.00 8.39
CA GLN A 54 -2.26 -11.70 7.11
C GLN A 54 -2.78 -10.80 5.98
N ILE A 55 -3.50 -9.70 6.30
CA ILE A 55 -3.94 -8.73 5.29
C ILE A 55 -2.74 -8.18 4.50
N TYR A 56 -1.59 -7.98 5.15
CA TYR A 56 -0.39 -7.51 4.46
C TYR A 56 0.06 -8.46 3.36
N ASN A 57 0.08 -9.76 3.65
CA ASN A 57 0.45 -10.79 2.66
C ASN A 57 -0.63 -10.91 1.58
N GLY A 58 -1.91 -10.82 1.96
CA GLY A 58 -3.02 -10.80 1.00
C GLY A 58 -2.95 -9.63 0.01
N LEU A 59 -2.39 -8.48 0.40
CA LEU A 59 -2.13 -7.37 -0.53
C LEU A 59 -0.99 -7.66 -1.52
N ILE A 60 0.00 -8.46 -1.13
CA ILE A 60 1.06 -8.93 -2.03
C ILE A 60 0.46 -9.89 -3.06
N ASP A 61 -0.32 -10.87 -2.60
CA ASP A 61 -0.99 -11.83 -3.47
C ASP A 61 -1.98 -11.16 -4.42
N PHE A 62 -2.71 -10.15 -3.93
CA PHE A 62 -3.60 -9.31 -4.73
C PHE A 62 -2.81 -8.55 -5.81
N ALA A 63 -1.68 -7.94 -5.45
CA ALA A 63 -0.85 -7.24 -6.41
C ALA A 63 -0.30 -8.20 -7.49
N ALA A 64 0.12 -9.40 -7.12
CA ALA A 64 0.56 -10.42 -8.06
C ALA A 64 -0.56 -10.87 -9.00
N LYS A 65 -1.77 -11.12 -8.46
CA LYS A 65 -2.94 -11.55 -9.24
C LYS A 65 -3.36 -10.56 -10.32
N TYR A 66 -3.24 -9.26 -10.04
CA TYR A 66 -3.65 -8.19 -10.94
C TYR A 66 -2.46 -7.47 -11.60
N GLU A 67 -1.26 -8.06 -11.53
CA GLU A 67 -0.03 -7.54 -12.14
C GLU A 67 0.28 -6.09 -11.75
N ILE A 68 -0.06 -5.72 -10.50
CA ILE A 68 0.18 -4.38 -9.97
C ILE A 68 1.66 -4.26 -9.60
N PRO A 69 2.38 -3.25 -10.13
CA PRO A 69 3.78 -3.03 -9.77
C PRO A 69 3.95 -2.79 -8.26
N ILE A 70 4.87 -3.52 -7.63
CA ILE A 70 5.21 -3.33 -6.21
C ILE A 70 6.62 -2.76 -6.06
N SER A 71 6.80 -1.79 -5.15
CA SER A 71 8.14 -1.28 -4.79
C SER A 71 8.50 -1.62 -3.34
N ASN A 72 9.45 -2.56 -3.21
CA ASN A 72 10.19 -3.12 -2.05
C ASN A 72 9.40 -3.70 -0.86
N PRO A 73 9.86 -4.83 -0.27
CA PRO A 73 10.19 -4.81 1.17
C PRO A 73 11.67 -5.13 1.47
N GLU A 74 12.24 -6.16 0.84
CA GLU A 74 13.66 -6.42 0.62
C GLU A 74 13.71 -7.34 -0.61
N LEU A 75 13.53 -6.71 -1.77
CA LEU A 75 13.81 -7.21 -3.12
C LEU A 75 13.08 -8.48 -3.64
N PHE A 76 12.45 -8.29 -4.79
CA PHE A 76 11.98 -9.25 -5.81
C PHE A 76 13.03 -10.29 -6.30
N ASN A 77 14.18 -10.47 -5.61
CA ASN A 77 15.47 -10.77 -6.24
C ASN A 77 16.21 -12.03 -5.75
N PHE A 78 15.50 -13.12 -5.40
CA PHE A 78 16.15 -14.42 -5.12
C PHE A 78 15.70 -15.60 -6.00
N ARG A 79 14.78 -15.44 -6.97
CA ARG A 79 14.25 -16.61 -7.72
C ARG A 79 14.16 -16.52 -9.25
N GLU A 80 14.66 -15.47 -9.90
CA GLU A 80 14.74 -15.44 -11.37
C GLU A 80 16.15 -15.55 -11.96
N ILE A 81 17.23 -15.66 -11.15
CA ILE A 81 18.58 -15.87 -11.70
C ILE A 81 19.44 -16.76 -10.78
N LYS A 82 19.28 -18.09 -10.88
CA LYS A 82 20.36 -19.12 -10.99
C LYS A 82 19.77 -20.53 -11.03
#